data_AF-A0A951Z684-F1
#
_entry.id   AF-A0A951Z684-F1
#
_cell.length_a   1.000
_cell.length_b   1.000
_cell.length_c   1.000
_cell.angle_alpha   90.00
_cell.angle_beta   90.00
_cell.angle_gamma   90.00
#
_symmetry.space_group_name_H-M   'P 1'
#
loop_
_entity.id
_entity.type
_entity.pdbx_description
1 polymer ?
#
loop_
_entity_poly.entity_id
_entity_poly.type
_entity_poly.pdbx_seq_one_letter_code
_entity_poly.pdbx_strand_id
1 'polypeptide(L)'
;HPARLARLAERMGIPFLRGKFKPNPDVYRRALAQFGVEAKQAIMIGDQLFTDVLGANRAGIESVWLVPMARKEFIGTKVSRMGERLLSRHFKKRLRRKPGGPSSQ
;
A
#
# COMPACT_ATOMS: atom_id res chain seq x y z
N HIS A 1 -18.86 -1.70 0.15
CA HIS A 1 -19.93 -2.63 -0.29
C HIS A 1 -19.68 -3.06 -1.73
N PRO A 2 -19.51 -4.36 -2.03
CA PRO A 2 -19.12 -4.84 -3.37
C PRO A 2 -20.12 -4.46 -4.47
N ALA A 3 -21.42 -4.49 -4.19
CA ALA A 3 -22.46 -4.10 -5.15
C ALA A 3 -22.36 -2.61 -5.59
N ARG A 4 -21.87 -1.73 -4.72
CA ARG A 4 -21.71 -0.30 -5.04
C ARG A 4 -20.63 -0.08 -6.10
N LEU A 5 -19.50 -0.78 -5.96
CA LEU A 5 -18.38 -0.65 -6.90
C LEU A 5 -18.73 -1.23 -8.26
N ALA A 6 -19.38 -2.40 -8.29
CA ALA A 6 -19.83 -3.01 -9.54
C ALA A 6 -20.80 -2.10 -10.29
N ARG A 7 -21.82 -1.57 -9.60
CA ARG A 7 -22.79 -0.64 -10.20
C ARG A 7 -22.14 0.63 -10.73
N LEU A 8 -21.13 1.17 -10.03
CA LEU A 8 -20.42 2.36 -10.49
C LEU A 8 -19.57 2.07 -11.73
N ALA A 9 -18.86 0.94 -11.74
CA ALA A 9 -18.05 0.51 -12.87
C ALA A 9 -18.91 0.27 -14.12
N GLU A 10 -20.05 -0.40 -13.95
CA GLU A 10 -21.05 -0.62 -15.01
C GLU A 10 -21.55 0.70 -15.59
N ARG A 11 -21.92 1.67 -14.73
CA ARG A 11 -22.39 2.99 -15.19
C ARG A 11 -21.34 3.79 -15.93
N MET A 12 -20.05 3.59 -15.63
CA MET A 12 -18.94 4.30 -16.27
C MET A 12 -18.35 3.52 -17.45
N GLY A 13 -18.83 2.28 -17.71
CA GLY A 13 -18.28 1.42 -18.75
C GLY A 13 -16.80 1.07 -18.54
N ILE A 14 -16.30 1.10 -17.30
CA ILE A 14 -14.90 0.80 -17.00
C ILE A 14 -14.76 -0.56 -16.32
N PRO A 15 -13.71 -1.34 -16.65
CA PRO A 15 -13.41 -2.56 -15.90
C PRO A 15 -13.00 -2.21 -14.46
N PHE A 16 -13.30 -3.12 -13.53
CA PHE A 16 -12.85 -3.01 -12.15
C PHE A 16 -12.25 -4.32 -11.67
N LEU A 17 -11.31 -4.23 -10.74
CA LEU A 17 -10.70 -5.39 -10.09
C LEU A 17 -10.92 -5.34 -8.59
N ARG A 18 -11.24 -6.50 -8.02
CA ARG A 18 -11.27 -6.70 -6.56
C ARG A 18 -10.07 -7.52 -6.13
N GLY A 19 -9.37 -7.07 -5.11
CA GLY A 19 -8.19 -7.75 -4.56
C GLY A 19 -8.08 -7.61 -3.05
N LYS A 20 -6.94 -8.06 -2.51
CA LYS A 20 -6.59 -7.84 -1.10
C LYS A 20 -6.55 -6.35 -0.78
N PHE A 21 -6.75 -6.02 0.49
CA PHE A 21 -6.63 -4.64 0.95
C PHE A 21 -5.21 -4.10 0.69
N LYS A 22 -5.16 -2.88 0.18
CA LYS A 22 -3.94 -2.07 0.07
C LYS A 22 -3.31 -1.93 1.46
N PRO A 23 -1.97 -1.89 1.60
CA PRO A 23 -0.97 -1.60 0.56
C PRO A 23 -0.38 -2.84 -0.13
N ASN A 24 -1.11 -3.96 -0.19
CA ASN A 24 -0.62 -5.12 -0.95
C ASN A 24 -0.54 -4.80 -2.47
N PRO A 25 0.61 -4.99 -3.14
CA PRO A 25 0.77 -4.70 -4.57
C PRO A 25 0.03 -5.67 -5.51
N ASP A 26 -0.46 -6.81 -5.03
CA ASP A 26 -1.07 -7.88 -5.83
C ASP A 26 -2.22 -7.35 -6.72
N VAL A 27 -3.06 -6.44 -6.20
CA VAL A 27 -4.19 -5.89 -6.97
C VAL A 27 -3.71 -5.04 -8.16
N TYR A 28 -2.63 -4.28 -7.98
CA TYR A 28 -2.03 -3.44 -9.01
C TYR A 28 -1.34 -4.28 -10.08
N ARG A 29 -0.57 -5.30 -9.68
CA ARG A 29 0.08 -6.23 -10.63
C ARG A 29 -0.92 -6.96 -11.51
N ARG A 30 -2.05 -7.38 -10.95
CA ARG A 30 -3.13 -7.98 -11.73
C ARG A 30 -3.78 -6.98 -12.68
N ALA A 31 -3.93 -5.71 -12.28
CA ALA A 31 -4.42 -4.67 -13.18
C ALA A 31 -3.47 -4.48 -14.37
N LEU A 32 -2.18 -4.31 -14.11
CA LEU A 32 -1.15 -4.24 -15.17
C LEU A 32 -1.23 -5.44 -16.12
N ALA A 33 -1.31 -6.66 -15.58
CA ALA A 33 -1.45 -7.88 -16.38
C ALA A 33 -2.75 -7.92 -17.19
N GLN A 34 -3.89 -7.51 -16.62
CA GLN A 34 -5.17 -7.45 -17.33
C GLN A 34 -5.13 -6.48 -18.51
N PHE A 35 -4.42 -5.37 -18.37
CA PHE A 35 -4.27 -4.38 -19.44
C PHE A 35 -3.06 -4.63 -20.35
N GLY A 36 -2.21 -5.61 -20.04
CA GLY A 36 -1.02 -5.92 -20.83
C GLY A 36 0.02 -4.80 -20.85
N VAL A 37 0.09 -3.98 -19.79
CA VAL A 37 0.98 -2.82 -19.71
C VAL A 37 2.03 -2.98 -18.62
N GLU A 38 3.19 -2.37 -18.83
CA GLU A 38 4.22 -2.26 -17.81
C GLU A 38 3.86 -1.18 -16.77
N ALA A 39 4.44 -1.30 -15.58
CA ALA A 39 4.18 -0.34 -14.50
C ALA A 39 4.53 1.11 -14.87
N LYS A 40 5.55 1.31 -15.72
CA LYS A 40 5.98 2.62 -16.25
C LYS A 40 4.98 3.27 -17.21
N GLN A 41 4.01 2.50 -17.72
CA GLN A 41 2.97 2.95 -18.64
C GLN A 41 1.65 3.23 -17.91
N ALA A 42 1.63 3.09 -16.57
CA ALA A 42 0.46 3.28 -15.74
C ALA A 42 0.73 4.34 -14.68
N ILE A 43 -0.33 5.04 -14.29
CA ILE A 43 -0.32 5.99 -13.18
C ILE A 43 -1.42 5.65 -12.19
N MET A 44 -1.12 5.74 -10.91
CA MET A 44 -2.08 5.56 -9.83
C MET A 44 -2.52 6.93 -9.30
N ILE A 45 -3.83 7.14 -9.14
CA ILE A 45 -4.38 8.37 -8.55
C ILE A 45 -5.18 8.01 -7.30
N GLY A 46 -4.85 8.58 -6.15
CA GLY A 46 -5.57 8.34 -4.89
C GLY A 46 -5.24 9.35 -3.79
N ASP A 47 -5.97 9.27 -2.68
CA ASP A 47 -5.92 10.23 -1.58
C ASP A 47 -5.23 9.69 -0.32
N GLN A 48 -4.98 8.37 -0.25
CA GLN A 48 -4.42 7.73 0.94
C GLN A 48 -2.96 7.29 0.76
N LEU A 49 -2.03 8.01 1.41
CA LEU A 49 -0.58 7.76 1.27
C LEU A 49 -0.15 6.32 1.64
N PHE A 50 -0.66 5.78 2.74
CA PHE A 50 -0.22 4.48 3.29
C PHE A 50 -0.92 3.27 2.69
N THR A 51 -1.91 3.47 1.81
CA THR A 51 -2.63 2.40 1.13
C THR A 51 -2.43 2.53 -0.37
N ASP A 52 -2.96 3.59 -0.95
CA ASP A 52 -3.00 3.82 -2.39
C ASP A 52 -1.62 4.04 -2.98
N VAL A 53 -0.93 5.07 -2.50
CA VAL A 53 0.41 5.46 -2.95
C VAL A 53 1.43 4.38 -2.60
N LEU A 54 1.45 3.93 -1.35
CA LEU A 54 2.38 2.87 -0.92
C LEU A 54 2.17 1.56 -1.71
N GLY A 55 0.92 1.19 -2.00
CA GLY A 55 0.62 -0.02 -2.77
C GLY A 55 1.06 0.08 -4.24
N ALA A 56 0.87 1.24 -4.86
CA ALA A 56 1.28 1.54 -6.23
C ALA A 56 2.80 1.53 -6.38
N ASN A 57 3.51 2.23 -5.49
CA ASN A 57 4.97 2.30 -5.50
C ASN A 57 5.60 0.91 -5.31
N ARG A 58 4.99 0.04 -4.48
CA ARG A 58 5.44 -1.37 -4.30
C ARG A 58 5.17 -2.25 -5.52
N ALA A 59 4.31 -1.81 -6.44
CA ALA A 59 4.07 -2.43 -7.73
C ALA A 59 4.89 -1.78 -8.86
N GLY A 60 5.70 -0.76 -8.57
CA GLY A 60 6.50 -0.03 -9.55
C GLY A 60 5.71 1.01 -10.36
N ILE A 61 4.50 1.35 -9.93
CA ILE A 61 3.61 2.30 -10.62
C ILE A 61 3.82 3.69 -10.01
N GLU A 62 3.96 4.70 -10.85
CA GLU A 62 4.01 6.10 -10.43
C GLU A 62 2.66 6.56 -9.85
N SER A 63 2.68 7.41 -8.83
CA SER A 63 1.45 7.79 -8.12
C SER A 63 1.27 9.30 -8.00
N VAL A 64 0.07 9.78 -8.30
CA VAL A 64 -0.42 11.13 -7.96
C VAL A 64 -1.22 11.04 -6.68
N TRP A 65 -0.76 11.77 -5.67
CA TRP A 65 -1.47 11.89 -4.40
C TRP A 65 -2.39 13.12 -4.42
N LEU A 66 -3.68 12.88 -4.21
CA LEU A 66 -4.69 13.91 -4.06
C LEU A 66 -4.69 14.41 -2.61
N VAL A 67 -4.38 15.69 -2.40
CA VAL A 67 -4.43 16.32 -1.09
C VAL A 67 -5.90 16.45 -0.67
N PRO A 68 -6.34 15.85 0.46
CA PRO A 68 -7.72 15.97 0.91
C PRO A 68 -8.07 17.43 1.24
N MET A 69 -9.22 17.91 0.75
CA MET A 69 -9.68 19.29 0.98
C MET A 69 -10.18 19.55 2.42
N ALA A 70 -10.45 18.50 3.21
CA ALA A 70 -10.94 18.62 4.59
C ALA A 70 -9.79 18.48 5.61
N ARG A 71 -9.57 19.54 6.41
CA ARG A 71 -8.41 19.71 7.31
C ARG A 71 -8.50 18.97 8.67
N LYS A 72 -9.51 18.15 8.93
CA LYS A 72 -9.68 17.40 10.19
C LYS A 72 -10.40 16.11 9.79
N GLU A 73 -9.83 14.92 10.00
CA GLU A 73 -9.82 14.23 11.28
C GLU A 73 -8.99 12.93 11.16
N PHE A 74 -8.17 12.62 12.18
CA PHE A 74 -7.50 11.33 12.40
C PHE A 74 -6.39 10.86 11.42
N ILE A 75 -5.22 11.50 11.51
CA ILE A 75 -3.92 10.80 11.37
C ILE A 75 -3.62 9.93 12.63
N GLY A 76 -4.54 9.90 13.61
CA GLY A 76 -4.40 9.20 14.88
C GLY A 76 -4.81 7.72 14.81
N THR A 77 -3.97 6.86 15.41
CA THR A 77 -4.19 5.44 15.81
C THR A 77 -4.03 4.30 14.79
N LYS A 78 -4.54 4.37 13.55
CA LYS A 78 -4.36 3.24 12.59
C LYS A 78 -3.00 3.22 11.88
N VAL A 79 -2.45 4.41 11.60
CA VAL A 79 -1.13 4.55 10.94
C VAL A 79 -0.01 4.05 11.85
N SER A 80 -0.07 4.32 13.17
CA SER A 80 0.96 3.81 14.11
C SER A 80 0.96 2.27 14.16
N ARG A 81 -0.21 1.62 14.20
CA ARG A 81 -0.30 0.14 14.24
C ARG A 81 0.27 -0.54 12.99
N MET A 82 0.12 0.08 11.82
CA MET A 82 0.71 -0.45 10.58
C MET A 82 2.22 -0.23 10.56
N GLY A 83 2.69 0.94 11.01
CA GLY A 83 4.11 1.25 11.21
C GLY A 83 4.79 0.30 12.20
N GLU A 84 4.16 0.02 13.33
CA GLU A 84 4.62 -0.96 14.35
C GLU A 84 4.78 -2.37 13.77
N ARG A 85 3.84 -2.83 12.93
CA ARG A 85 3.95 -4.14 12.25
C ARG A 85 5.08 -4.21 11.22
N LEU A 86 5.43 -3.08 10.61
CA LEU A 86 6.52 -2.99 9.65
C LEU A 86 7.89 -2.87 10.34
N LEU A 87 7.98 -2.08 11.42
CA LEU A 87 9.18 -1.98 12.27
C LEU A 87 9.48 -3.29 12.99
N SER A 88 8.49 -3.92 13.62
CA SER A 88 8.68 -5.17 14.37
C SER A 88 9.25 -6.30 13.52
N ARG A 89 8.89 -6.36 12.23
CA ARG A 89 9.44 -7.34 11.27
C ARG A 89 10.92 -7.11 10.96
N HIS A 90 11.40 -5.87 10.99
CA HIS A 90 12.82 -5.55 10.78
C HIS A 90 13.65 -5.67 12.06
N PHE A 91 13.10 -5.29 13.21
CA PHE A 91 13.84 -5.31 14.48
C PHE A 91 14.02 -6.72 15.08
N LYS A 92 13.07 -7.66 14.89
CA LYS A 92 13.17 -9.02 15.45
C LYS A 92 14.28 -9.87 14.81
N LYS A 93 14.81 -9.47 13.64
CA LYS A 93 15.97 -10.13 12.99
C LYS A 93 17.33 -9.65 13.52
N ARG A 94 17.41 -8.45 14.12
CA ARG A 94 18.68 -7.90 14.63
C ARG A 94 19.02 -8.29 16.07
N LEU A 95 18.03 -8.66 16.89
CA LEU A 95 18.25 -9.00 18.32
C LEU A 95 18.57 -10.48 18.59
N ARG A 96 18.83 -11.32 17.56
CA ARG A 96 19.26 -12.72 17.73
C ARG A 96 20.78 -12.93 17.62
N ARG A 97 21.59 -11.87 17.54
CA ARG A 97 23.05 -11.97 17.72
C ARG A 97 23.40 -11.33 19.07
N LYS A 98 23.50 -12.15 20.12
CA LYS A 98 24.26 -11.78 21.33
C LYS A 98 25.68 -11.39 20.88
N PRO A 99 26.21 -10.22 21.23
CA PRO A 99 27.65 -10.03 21.29
C PRO A 99 28.19 -10.93 22.40
N GLY A 100 29.28 -11.65 22.14
CA GLY A 100 30.04 -12.37 23.15
C GLY A 100 30.47 -11.42 24.28
N GLY A 101 30.47 -11.93 25.51
CA GLY A 101 30.87 -11.19 26.70
C GLY A 101 32.35 -10.78 26.67
N PRO A 102 32.75 -9.79 27.50
CA PRO A 102 34.11 -9.28 27.53
C PRO A 102 35.09 -10.31 28.08
N SER A 103 36.21 -10.50 27.38
CA SER A 103 37.40 -11.18 27.90
C SER A 103 38.12 -10.24 28.86
N SER A 104 38.31 -10.73 30.09
CA SER A 104 39.10 -10.09 31.14
C SER A 104 40.57 -9.99 30.73
N GLN A 105 41.14 -8.79 30.84
CA GLN A 105 42.52 -8.57 31.26
C GLN A 105 42.50 -7.51 32.35
#